data_AF-A0A222SHR4-F1
#
_entry.id   AF-A0A222SHR4-F1
#
_cell.length_a   1.000
_cell.length_b   1.000
_cell.length_c   1.000
_cell.angle_alpha   90.00
_cell.angle_beta   90.00
_cell.angle_gamma   90.00
#
_symmetry.space_group_name_H-M   'P 1'
#
loop_
_entity.id
_entity.type
_entity.pdbx_description
1 polymer ?
#
loop_
_entity_poly.entity_id
_entity_poly.type
_entity_poly.pdbx_seq_one_letter_code
_entity_poly.pdbx_strand_id
1 'polypeptide(L)'
;MIWESHYWKAPLLQDGKYLSRFRITDRTREDTLARVEKRLFIAFYAIRKLIEADKLTTAYLSRKFEVSWHPNVSRVDKMNWHKIDEKYDLSTVKRETRNLEWLANQIIHSFVFIPAYSESGLFDGVYVASDRERNKRVYFFQRKLVLDILNLIGNDYPAQSHSTRDENGDWVTKQW
;
A
#
# COMPACT_ATOMS: atom_id res chain seq x y z
N MET A 1 -12.32 -3.96 -15.30
CA MET A 1 -13.43 -3.02 -15.48
C MET A 1 -14.15 -2.81 -14.16
N ILE A 2 -14.20 -1.57 -13.68
CA ILE A 2 -15.06 -1.12 -12.58
C ILE A 2 -16.10 -0.19 -13.20
N TRP A 3 -17.38 -0.52 -13.02
CA TRP A 3 -18.46 0.36 -13.47
C TRP A 3 -18.64 1.52 -12.50
N GLU A 4 -19.07 1.21 -11.27
CA GLU A 4 -19.30 2.17 -10.19
C GLU A 4 -18.09 2.20 -9.23
N SER A 5 -17.39 3.33 -9.17
CA SER A 5 -16.16 3.47 -8.36
C SER A 5 -16.44 3.74 -6.88
N HIS A 6 -17.62 4.26 -6.54
CA HIS A 6 -18.00 4.57 -5.17
C HIS A 6 -17.86 3.36 -4.23
N TYR A 7 -18.33 2.18 -4.66
CA TYR A 7 -18.27 0.96 -3.86
C TYR A 7 -16.85 0.43 -3.62
N TRP A 8 -15.88 0.89 -4.39
CA TRP A 8 -14.47 0.56 -4.23
C TRP A 8 -13.73 1.62 -3.38
N LYS A 9 -14.18 2.88 -3.45
CA LYS A 9 -13.58 4.03 -2.75
C LYS A 9 -14.08 4.19 -1.31
N ALA A 10 -15.38 4.00 -1.06
CA ALA A 10 -15.96 4.14 0.27
C ALA A 10 -15.33 3.20 1.33
N PRO A 11 -15.04 1.91 1.02
CA PRO A 11 -14.32 1.04 1.95
C PRO A 11 -12.91 1.55 2.31
N LEU A 12 -12.20 2.23 1.40
CA LEU A 12 -10.87 2.78 1.68
C LEU A 12 -10.91 3.81 2.83
N LEU A 13 -11.95 4.64 2.85
CA LEU A 13 -12.17 5.61 3.94
C LEU A 13 -12.47 4.91 5.27
N GLN A 14 -13.26 3.83 5.24
CA GLN A 14 -13.56 3.03 6.41
C GLN A 14 -12.31 2.33 6.96
N ASP A 15 -11.48 1.78 6.08
CA ASP A 15 -10.20 1.15 6.40
C ASP A 15 -9.22 2.17 6.99
N GLY A 16 -9.11 3.35 6.38
CA GLY A 16 -8.29 4.45 6.91
C GLY A 16 -8.73 4.84 8.32
N LYS A 17 -10.03 5.01 8.56
CA LYS A 17 -10.58 5.32 9.90
C LYS A 17 -10.28 4.20 10.89
N TYR A 18 -10.48 2.94 10.51
CA TYR A 18 -10.17 1.80 11.36
C TYR A 18 -8.69 1.74 11.73
N LEU A 19 -7.78 1.78 10.75
CA LEU A 19 -6.33 1.71 10.95
C LEU A 19 -5.80 2.89 11.77
N SER A 20 -6.40 4.08 11.61
CA SER A 20 -6.03 5.26 12.40
C SER A 20 -6.29 5.08 13.91
N ARG A 21 -7.22 4.21 14.29
CA ARG A 21 -7.59 3.99 15.70
C ARG A 21 -7.13 2.64 16.22
N PHE A 22 -6.72 1.75 15.32
CA PHE A 22 -6.36 0.38 15.67
C PHE A 22 -5.13 0.34 16.57
N ARG A 23 -5.28 -0.35 17.70
CA ARG A 23 -4.26 -0.56 18.72
C ARG A 23 -4.25 -2.02 19.12
N ILE A 24 -3.08 -2.63 19.09
CA ILE A 24 -2.86 -3.97 19.64
C ILE A 24 -2.69 -3.90 21.16
N THR A 25 -3.02 -4.99 21.82
CA THR A 25 -2.87 -5.22 23.25
C THR A 25 -2.49 -6.68 23.46
N ASP A 26 -2.09 -7.07 24.67
CA ASP A 26 -1.80 -8.48 24.99
C ASP A 26 -3.00 -9.43 24.79
N ARG A 27 -4.22 -8.88 24.70
CA ARG A 27 -5.45 -9.63 24.44
C ARG A 27 -5.84 -9.66 22.96
N THR A 28 -5.05 -9.06 22.08
CA THR A 28 -5.34 -9.01 20.65
C THR A 28 -5.22 -10.42 20.07
N ARG A 29 -6.33 -10.92 19.55
CA ARG A 29 -6.41 -12.24 18.95
C ARG A 29 -5.86 -12.25 17.54
N GLU A 30 -5.38 -13.41 17.09
CA GLU A 30 -4.85 -13.60 15.73
C GLU A 30 -5.85 -13.22 14.63
N ASP A 31 -7.15 -13.52 14.82
CA ASP A 31 -8.19 -13.15 13.86
C ASP A 31 -8.32 -11.63 13.68
N THR A 32 -7.99 -10.86 14.73
CA THR A 32 -7.96 -9.41 14.66
C THR A 32 -6.74 -8.90 13.89
N LEU A 33 -5.58 -9.56 14.00
CA LEU A 33 -4.40 -9.25 13.20
C LEU A 33 -4.64 -9.60 11.73
N ALA A 34 -5.17 -10.79 11.44
CA ALA A 34 -5.56 -11.20 10.10
C ALA A 34 -6.60 -10.25 9.48
N ARG A 35 -7.46 -9.63 10.28
CA ARG A 35 -8.39 -8.58 9.81
C ARG A 35 -7.64 -7.32 9.35
N VAL A 36 -6.58 -6.91 10.05
CA VAL A 36 -5.74 -5.77 9.62
C VAL A 36 -5.06 -6.10 8.29
N GLU A 37 -4.48 -7.29 8.18
CA GLU A 37 -3.84 -7.77 6.95
C GLU A 37 -4.83 -7.75 5.78
N LYS A 38 -6.01 -8.37 5.94
CA LYS A 38 -7.05 -8.40 4.91
C LYS A 38 -7.49 -7.01 4.48
N ARG A 39 -7.66 -6.07 5.41
CA ARG A 39 -8.02 -4.68 5.09
C ARG A 39 -6.94 -4.03 4.23
N LEU A 40 -5.66 -4.17 4.61
CA LEU A 40 -4.55 -3.62 3.83
C LEU A 40 -4.48 -4.24 2.43
N PHE A 41 -4.55 -5.57 2.32
CA PHE A 41 -4.52 -6.24 1.00
C PHE A 41 -5.70 -5.84 0.11
N ILE A 42 -6.93 -5.87 0.63
CA ILE A 42 -8.13 -5.53 -0.14
C ILE A 42 -8.12 -4.05 -0.54
N ALA A 43 -7.70 -3.16 0.36
CA ALA A 43 -7.63 -1.73 0.06
C ALA A 43 -6.63 -1.41 -1.06
N PHE A 44 -5.41 -1.95 -0.99
CA PHE A 44 -4.42 -1.72 -2.04
C PHE A 44 -4.75 -2.46 -3.34
N TYR A 45 -5.41 -3.62 -3.28
CA TYR A 45 -6.02 -4.26 -4.44
C TYR A 45 -7.07 -3.36 -5.10
N ALA A 46 -7.99 -2.79 -4.31
CA ALA A 46 -9.02 -1.88 -4.81
C ALA A 46 -8.39 -0.65 -5.48
N ILE A 47 -7.36 -0.05 -4.87
CA ILE A 47 -6.60 1.05 -5.47
C ILE A 47 -6.00 0.62 -6.81
N ARG A 48 -5.35 -0.55 -6.89
CA ARG A 48 -4.80 -1.07 -8.16
C ARG A 48 -5.88 -1.22 -9.22
N LYS A 49 -7.04 -1.77 -8.88
CA LYS A 49 -8.17 -1.92 -9.81
C LYS A 49 -8.78 -0.59 -10.23
N LEU A 50 -8.80 0.41 -9.35
CA LEU A 50 -9.24 1.78 -9.68
C LEU A 50 -8.28 2.48 -10.64
N ILE A 51 -6.97 2.25 -10.49
CA ILE A 51 -5.96 2.72 -11.46
C ILE A 51 -6.21 2.09 -12.83
N GLU A 52 -6.33 0.75 -12.90
CA GLU A 52 -6.53 0.03 -14.17
C GLU A 52 -7.86 0.33 -14.87
N ALA A 53 -8.86 0.81 -14.12
CA ALA A 53 -10.18 1.11 -14.66
C ALA A 53 -10.33 2.60 -15.03
N ASP A 54 -9.24 3.37 -15.02
CA ASP A 54 -9.23 4.83 -15.17
C ASP A 54 -10.33 5.44 -14.29
N LYS A 55 -10.30 5.22 -12.97
CA LYS A 55 -11.30 5.78 -12.03
C LYS A 55 -10.70 6.84 -11.10
N LEU A 56 -9.48 7.28 -11.37
CA LEU A 56 -8.71 8.19 -10.53
C LEU A 56 -8.22 9.38 -11.34
N THR A 57 -8.13 10.55 -10.72
CA THR A 57 -7.58 11.76 -11.34
C THR A 57 -6.12 11.54 -11.74
N THR A 58 -5.77 11.91 -12.97
CA THR A 58 -4.45 11.62 -13.54
C THR A 58 -3.31 12.26 -12.75
N ALA A 59 -3.56 13.40 -12.10
CA ALA A 59 -2.59 14.07 -11.22
C ALA A 59 -2.16 13.21 -10.01
N TYR A 60 -3.03 12.33 -9.52
CA TYR A 60 -2.69 11.45 -8.40
C TYR A 60 -1.86 10.23 -8.83
N LEU A 61 -2.00 9.81 -10.09
CA LEU A 61 -1.17 8.74 -10.66
C LEU A 61 0.29 9.18 -10.85
N SER A 62 0.50 10.46 -11.22
CA SER A 62 1.84 11.03 -11.39
C SER A 62 2.50 11.43 -10.06
N ARG A 63 1.71 11.59 -8.98
CA ARG A 63 2.21 11.93 -7.65
C ARG A 63 3.25 10.92 -7.17
N LYS A 64 4.33 11.46 -6.62
CA LYS A 64 5.39 10.69 -6.00
C LYS A 64 5.25 10.73 -4.48
N PHE A 65 5.42 9.59 -3.85
CA PHE A 65 5.36 9.38 -2.42
C PHE A 65 6.75 8.95 -1.93
N GLU A 66 7.23 9.60 -0.86
CA GLU A 66 8.44 9.18 -0.18
C GLU A 66 8.19 7.88 0.58
N VAL A 67 9.09 6.92 0.42
CA VAL A 67 9.08 5.64 1.14
C VAL A 67 10.45 5.39 1.77
N SER A 68 10.43 4.91 3.01
CA SER A 68 11.63 4.41 3.69
C SER A 68 11.89 2.95 3.33
N TRP A 69 13.17 2.55 3.35
CA TRP A 69 13.59 1.17 3.20
C TRP A 69 14.88 0.88 3.95
N HIS A 70 15.07 -0.41 4.26
CA HIS A 70 16.17 -0.96 5.04
C HIS A 70 16.91 -2.02 4.22
N PRO A 71 18.25 -2.00 4.18
CA PRO A 71 19.02 -2.95 3.39
C PRO A 71 18.93 -4.36 3.97
N ASN A 72 19.04 -5.36 3.09
CA ASN A 72 19.12 -6.76 3.48
C ASN A 72 20.48 -7.09 4.12
N VAL A 73 20.45 -7.94 5.14
CA VAL A 73 21.65 -8.48 5.82
C VAL A 73 21.94 -9.90 5.35
N SER A 74 20.91 -10.73 5.21
CA SER A 74 21.06 -12.13 4.81
C SER A 74 19.86 -12.65 4.03
N ARG A 75 20.04 -13.78 3.33
CA ARG A 75 19.01 -14.38 2.48
C ARG A 75 17.68 -14.57 3.21
N VAL A 76 16.61 -14.16 2.54
CA VAL A 76 15.22 -14.29 2.96
C VAL A 76 14.53 -15.38 2.16
N ASP A 77 13.82 -16.26 2.86
CA ASP A 77 13.09 -17.40 2.32
C ASP A 77 11.78 -17.64 3.10
N LYS A 78 11.06 -18.70 2.73
CA LYS A 78 9.75 -19.03 3.28
C LYS A 78 9.75 -19.37 4.77
N MET A 79 10.90 -19.74 5.33
CA MET A 79 11.02 -20.13 6.74
C MET A 79 11.47 -18.97 7.63
N ASN A 80 12.00 -17.89 7.07
CA ASN A 80 12.61 -16.82 7.86
C ASN A 80 12.10 -15.40 7.52
N TRP A 81 11.15 -15.25 6.60
CA TRP A 81 10.61 -13.94 6.18
C TRP A 81 10.04 -13.09 7.33
N HIS A 82 9.54 -13.73 8.39
CA HIS A 82 8.96 -13.08 9.56
C HIS A 82 10.01 -12.47 10.49
N LYS A 83 11.29 -12.85 10.35
CA LYS A 83 12.39 -12.44 11.24
C LYS A 83 13.04 -11.15 10.75
N ILE A 84 12.28 -10.05 10.68
CA ILE A 84 12.78 -8.83 10.02
C ILE A 84 14.04 -8.27 10.67
N ASP A 85 14.13 -8.35 12.00
CA ASP A 85 15.26 -7.80 12.77
C ASP A 85 16.55 -8.58 12.54
N GLU A 86 16.46 -9.85 12.14
CA GLU A 86 17.62 -10.68 11.77
C GLU A 86 18.00 -10.53 10.29
N LYS A 87 17.02 -10.20 9.44
CA LYS A 87 17.16 -10.24 7.98
C LYS A 87 17.43 -8.91 7.33
N TYR A 88 17.12 -7.81 8.01
CA TYR A 88 17.30 -6.46 7.52
C TYR A 88 17.94 -5.59 8.59
N ASP A 89 18.77 -4.65 8.15
CA ASP A 89 19.36 -3.67 9.05
C ASP A 89 18.35 -2.52 9.25
N LEU A 90 17.52 -2.67 10.27
CA LEU A 90 16.49 -1.68 10.61
C LEU A 90 17.06 -0.37 11.18
N SER A 91 18.33 -0.37 11.58
CA SER A 91 19.01 0.85 12.04
C SER A 91 19.36 1.79 10.89
N THR A 92 19.62 1.24 9.70
CA THR A 92 19.86 2.01 8.49
C THR A 92 18.55 2.34 7.78
N VAL A 93 18.16 3.61 7.82
CA VAL A 93 16.99 4.12 7.08
C VAL A 93 17.43 4.83 5.81
N LYS A 94 17.01 4.32 4.66
CA LYS A 94 17.16 4.99 3.36
C LYS A 94 15.80 5.39 2.82
N ARG A 95 15.76 6.36 1.89
CA ARG A 95 14.52 6.91 1.34
C ARG A 95 14.58 6.97 -0.17
N GLU A 96 13.44 6.78 -0.81
CA GLU A 96 13.25 7.00 -2.23
C GLU A 96 11.80 7.38 -2.53
N THR A 97 11.53 7.83 -3.75
CA THR A 97 10.16 8.18 -4.16
C THR A 97 9.58 7.17 -5.12
N ARG A 98 8.30 6.83 -4.94
CA ARG A 98 7.56 5.87 -5.78
C ARG A 98 6.17 6.39 -6.10
N ASN A 99 5.57 5.91 -7.20
CA ASN A 99 4.19 6.26 -7.55
C ASN A 99 3.19 5.31 -6.88
N LEU A 100 1.91 5.69 -6.92
CA LEU A 100 0.83 4.94 -6.29
C LEU A 100 0.74 3.48 -6.77
N GLU A 101 0.90 3.27 -8.08
CA GLU A 101 0.84 1.94 -8.68
C GLU A 101 1.92 1.02 -8.09
N TRP A 102 3.15 1.51 -7.96
CA TRP A 102 4.23 0.74 -7.38
C TRP A 102 3.95 0.39 -5.90
N LEU A 103 3.39 1.31 -5.12
CA LEU A 103 3.01 1.06 -3.72
C LEU A 103 1.95 -0.04 -3.61
N ALA A 104 0.90 0.05 -4.43
CA ALA A 104 -0.14 -0.97 -4.48
C ALA A 104 0.42 -2.34 -4.88
N ASN A 105 1.30 -2.38 -5.88
CA ASN A 105 1.95 -3.60 -6.32
C ASN A 105 2.85 -4.22 -5.23
N GLN A 106 3.57 -3.42 -4.43
CA GLN A 106 4.37 -3.97 -3.33
C GLN A 106 3.52 -4.63 -2.25
N ILE A 107 2.34 -4.09 -1.95
CA ILE A 107 1.41 -4.71 -1.00
C ILE A 107 0.82 -5.99 -1.61
N ILE A 108 0.24 -5.92 -2.81
CA ILE A 108 -0.47 -7.05 -3.43
C ILE A 108 0.46 -8.25 -3.69
N HIS A 109 1.72 -7.99 -4.04
CA HIS A 109 2.72 -9.00 -4.38
C HIS A 109 3.79 -9.15 -3.30
N SER A 110 3.47 -8.81 -2.05
CA SER A 110 4.39 -8.92 -0.92
C SER A 110 4.78 -10.38 -0.66
N PHE A 111 6.09 -10.62 -0.56
CA PHE A 111 6.65 -11.84 0.02
C PHE A 111 6.87 -11.68 1.53
N VAL A 112 7.40 -10.53 1.94
CA VAL A 112 7.42 -10.07 3.34
C VAL A 112 6.28 -9.09 3.51
N PHE A 113 5.39 -9.33 4.47
CA PHE A 113 4.31 -8.42 4.85
C PHE A 113 4.11 -8.48 6.36
N ILE A 114 4.55 -7.44 7.08
CA ILE A 114 4.54 -7.45 8.55
C ILE A 114 4.04 -6.10 9.05
N PRO A 115 2.78 -6.03 9.53
CA PRO A 115 2.28 -4.84 10.23
C PRO A 115 3.15 -4.52 11.44
N ALA A 116 3.56 -3.27 11.56
CA ALA A 116 4.34 -2.76 12.68
C ALA A 116 3.45 -1.93 13.60
N TYR A 117 3.77 -1.97 14.89
CA TYR A 117 3.04 -1.28 15.95
C TYR A 117 4.05 -0.56 16.84
N SER A 118 3.70 0.66 17.26
CA SER A 118 4.48 1.40 18.26
C SER A 118 4.48 0.69 19.61
N GLU A 119 5.33 1.13 20.53
CA GLU A 119 5.35 0.65 21.93
C GLU A 119 3.97 0.73 22.61
N SER A 120 3.17 1.73 22.25
CA SER A 120 1.82 1.90 22.76
C SER A 120 0.79 0.93 22.14
N GLY A 121 1.22 0.10 21.19
CA GLY A 121 0.39 -0.81 20.40
C GLY A 121 -0.30 -0.17 19.20
N LEU A 122 -0.15 1.14 18.98
CA LEU A 122 -0.79 1.83 17.87
C LEU A 122 -0.18 1.38 16.53
N PHE A 123 -1.00 1.12 15.51
CA PHE A 123 -0.53 0.80 14.15
C PHE A 123 0.40 1.89 13.63
N ASP A 124 1.64 1.51 13.29
CA ASP A 124 2.72 2.42 12.92
C ASP A 124 3.12 2.30 11.44
N GLY A 125 2.80 1.18 10.80
CA GLY A 125 3.03 1.00 9.39
C GLY A 125 3.10 -0.47 9.00
N VAL A 126 3.69 -0.76 7.85
CA VAL A 126 3.89 -2.13 7.39
C VAL A 126 5.24 -2.27 6.70
N TYR A 127 5.97 -3.32 7.07
CA TYR A 127 7.15 -3.76 6.36
C TYR A 127 6.74 -4.60 5.16
N VAL A 128 7.23 -4.24 3.97
CA VAL A 128 6.90 -4.93 2.73
C VAL A 128 8.12 -5.17 1.85
N ALA A 129 8.21 -6.37 1.30
CA ALA A 129 9.15 -6.68 0.23
C ALA A 129 8.55 -7.69 -0.72
N SER A 130 8.56 -7.40 -2.02
CA SER A 130 8.20 -8.39 -3.05
C SER A 130 9.26 -9.50 -3.17
N ASP A 131 8.93 -10.56 -3.90
CA ASP A 131 9.86 -11.67 -4.18
C ASP A 131 11.18 -11.20 -4.82
N ARG A 132 11.11 -10.15 -5.66
CA ARG A 132 12.26 -9.53 -6.34
C ARG A 132 13.13 -8.67 -5.42
N GLU A 133 12.54 -8.11 -4.37
CA GLU A 133 13.19 -7.14 -3.49
C GLU A 133 13.64 -7.75 -2.16
N ARG A 134 13.06 -8.88 -1.71
CA ARG A 134 13.31 -9.45 -0.37
C ARG A 134 14.79 -9.67 -0.02
N ASN A 135 15.62 -10.03 -1.00
CA ASN A 135 17.06 -10.27 -0.80
C ASN A 135 17.92 -9.01 -1.04
N LYS A 136 17.30 -7.83 -1.18
CA LYS A 136 17.96 -6.55 -1.39
C LYS A 136 17.61 -5.56 -0.29
N ARG A 137 16.31 -5.46 0.02
CA ARG A 137 15.76 -4.50 0.97
C ARG A 137 14.33 -4.84 1.37
N VAL A 138 13.91 -4.27 2.49
CA VAL A 138 12.50 -4.20 2.91
C VAL A 138 12.08 -2.75 2.98
N TYR A 139 10.90 -2.44 2.46
CA TYR A 139 10.31 -1.11 2.57
C TYR A 139 9.52 -1.00 3.86
N PHE A 140 9.44 0.20 4.41
CA PHE A 140 8.53 0.52 5.49
C PHE A 140 7.53 1.57 5.02
N PHE A 141 6.28 1.15 4.84
CA PHE A 141 5.19 2.05 4.53
C PHE A 141 4.62 2.58 5.84
N GLN A 142 5.07 3.78 6.21
CA GLN A 142 4.67 4.44 7.43
C GLN A 142 3.14 4.64 7.46
N ARG A 143 2.56 4.57 8.65
CA ARG A 143 1.14 4.79 8.91
C ARG A 143 0.62 6.02 8.20
N LYS A 144 1.32 7.16 8.29
CA LYS A 144 0.91 8.41 7.64
C LYS A 144 0.72 8.22 6.14
N LEU A 145 1.69 7.60 5.46
CA LEU A 145 1.61 7.31 4.03
C LEU A 145 0.38 6.44 3.69
N VAL A 146 0.16 5.36 4.44
CA VAL A 146 -0.98 4.45 4.22
C VAL A 146 -2.30 5.20 4.39
N LEU A 147 -2.47 5.94 5.49
CA LEU A 147 -3.69 6.69 5.76
C LEU A 147 -3.94 7.80 4.73
N ASP A 148 -2.88 8.52 4.34
CA ASP A 148 -2.96 9.58 3.34
C ASP A 148 -3.40 9.02 1.99
N ILE A 149 -2.88 7.86 1.57
CA ILE A 149 -3.30 7.19 0.33
C ILE A 149 -4.76 6.76 0.39
N LEU A 150 -5.18 6.08 1.46
CA LEU A 150 -6.56 5.62 1.60
C LEU A 150 -7.55 6.78 1.58
N ASN A 151 -7.21 7.88 2.27
CA ASN A 151 -8.03 9.07 2.29
C ASN A 151 -8.03 9.82 0.95
N LEU A 152 -6.87 9.94 0.31
CA LEU A 152 -6.74 10.58 -1.00
C LEU A 152 -7.60 9.87 -2.04
N ILE A 153 -7.45 8.55 -2.15
CA ILE A 153 -8.15 7.75 -3.17
C ILE A 153 -9.62 7.56 -2.84
N GLY A 154 -9.96 7.41 -1.56
CA GLY A 154 -11.35 7.28 -1.12
C GLY A 154 -12.21 8.52 -1.42
N ASN A 155 -11.58 9.70 -1.53
CA ASN A 155 -12.25 10.97 -1.86
C ASN A 155 -12.01 11.44 -3.29
N ASP A 156 -11.25 10.70 -4.09
CA ASP A 156 -10.96 11.06 -5.48
C ASP A 156 -12.16 10.71 -6.36
N TYR A 157 -12.96 11.69 -6.79
CA TYR A 157 -14.08 11.50 -7.71
C TYR A 157 -13.92 12.47 -8.89
N PRO A 158 -13.27 12.01 -9.98
CA PRO A 158 -13.05 12.83 -11.16
C PRO A 158 -14.38 13.30 -11.73
N ALA A 159 -14.48 14.59 -12.03
CA ALA A 159 -15.70 15.20 -12.55
C ALA A 159 -15.79 15.07 -14.07
N GLN A 160 -14.64 14.94 -14.75
CA GLN A 160 -14.56 14.89 -16.21
C GLN A 160 -13.51 13.87 -16.68
N SER A 161 -13.80 13.25 -17.83
CA SER A 161 -12.87 12.34 -18.51
C SER A 161 -12.74 12.72 -19.98
N HIS A 162 -11.51 12.74 -20.48
CA HIS A 162 -11.21 12.90 -21.90
C HIS A 162 -10.37 11.71 -22.37
N SER A 163 -10.87 10.97 -23.37
CA SER A 163 -10.18 9.80 -23.91
C SER A 163 -9.79 10.05 -25.36
N THR A 164 -8.53 9.74 -25.68
CA THR A 164 -7.97 9.82 -27.04
C THR A 164 -7.32 8.49 -27.40
N ARG A 165 -7.20 8.17 -28.69
CA ARG A 165 -6.40 7.03 -29.12
C ARG A 165 -4.93 7.43 -29.24
N ASP A 166 -4.04 6.54 -28.80
CA ASP A 166 -2.61 6.67 -29.02
C ASP A 166 -2.20 6.15 -30.41
N GLU A 167 -0.89 6.18 -30.69
CA GLU A 167 -0.30 5.73 -31.97
C GLU A 167 -0.52 4.23 -32.24
N ASN A 168 -0.75 3.42 -31.20
CA ASN A 168 -1.04 2.00 -31.31
C ASN A 168 -2.54 1.71 -31.46
N GLY A 169 -3.38 2.76 -31.38
CA GLY A 169 -4.83 2.67 -31.43
C GLY A 169 -5.49 2.37 -30.09
N ASP A 170 -4.72 2.31 -29.00
CA ASP A 170 -5.19 2.08 -27.64
C ASP A 170 -5.77 3.37 -27.04
N TRP A 171 -6.74 3.22 -26.13
CA TRP A 171 -7.34 4.37 -25.45
C TRP A 171 -6.46 4.86 -24.31
N VAL A 172 -6.20 6.16 -24.29
CA VAL A 172 -5.56 6.88 -23.18
C VAL A 172 -6.58 7.84 -22.59
N THR A 173 -6.89 7.68 -21.31
CA THR A 173 -7.86 8.51 -20.59
C THR A 173 -7.17 9.49 -19.67
N LYS A 174 -7.54 10.77 -19.76
CA LYS A 174 -7.21 11.81 -18.78
C LYS A 174 -8.43 12.13 -17.93
N GLN A 175 -8.25 12.14 -16.61
CA GLN A 175 -9.30 12.44 -15.66
C GLN A 175 -8.92 13.61 -14.77
N TRP A 176 -9.89 14.49 -14.54
CA TRP A 176 -9.77 15.74 -13.81
C TRP A 176 -10.67 15.72 -12.58
#